data_AF-A0AAA9XCN5-F1
#
_entry.id   AF-A0AAA9XCN5-F1
#
_cell.length_a   1.000
_cell.length_b   1.000
_cell.length_c   1.000
_cell.angle_alpha   90.00
_cell.angle_beta   90.00
_cell.angle_gamma   90.00
#
_symmetry.space_group_name_H-M   'P 1'
#
loop_
_entity.id
_entity.type
_entity.pdbx_description
1 polymer ?
#
loop_
_entity_poly.entity_id
_entity_poly.type
_entity_poly.pdbx_seq_one_letter_code
_entity_poly.pdbx_strand_id
1 'polypeptide(L)'
;MDRPIAGYANLCPNMISTQPQEFVGMLSTVKHEVIHALGFSAGLFAFYHDKDGNPLTSRFADGLPPFNYSLGLYQWSDKVVRKVERLWDVRDNKIVRHTVYLLVTPRVVEEARKHFDCPVLEGMELENQGGVGTELNHWEKRLLENEAMTGSHTQNRVLSRITLALMEDTGWYKANYSMAEKLDWGRGMGCDFVRKSCKFWIDQQRQKRQMLSPYCDTLRSNPLQLTCRQDQRAVAVCNLQKFPKPLPQEYQYFDELSGIPAEDLPYYGGSVEIADYCPFSQEFSWHLSGEYQRSSDCRILENQPEIFKNYGAEKYGPHSVCLIQKSAFVMEKCERKLSYPDWGSGCYQVSCSPQGLKVWVQDTSYLCSRAGQVLPVSIQMNGWIHDGNLLCPSCWDFCELCPPETDPPATNLTRALPLDLCSCSSSLVVTLWLLLGNLFPLLAGFLLCIWH
;
A
#
# COMPACT_ATOMS: atom_id res chain seq x y z
N MET A 1 -27.48 -22.03 -22.40
CA MET A 1 -26.37 -21.07 -22.18
C MET A 1 -26.23 -20.69 -20.70
N ASP A 2 -27.14 -21.11 -19.80
CA ASP A 2 -27.04 -21.02 -18.32
C ASP A 2 -26.58 -19.66 -17.75
N ARG A 3 -26.68 -18.61 -18.55
CA ARG A 3 -26.22 -17.27 -18.20
C ARG A 3 -27.16 -16.68 -17.17
N PRO A 4 -26.66 -16.01 -16.13
CA PRO A 4 -27.48 -15.24 -15.21
C PRO A 4 -28.39 -14.25 -15.95
N ILE A 5 -29.70 -14.33 -15.70
CA ILE A 5 -30.73 -13.46 -16.30
C ILE A 5 -31.18 -12.39 -15.29
N ALA A 6 -31.17 -12.73 -14.01
CA ALA A 6 -31.53 -11.84 -12.92
C ALA A 6 -30.59 -12.07 -11.74
N GLY A 7 -30.31 -10.99 -11.02
CA GLY A 7 -29.58 -10.97 -9.76
C GLY A 7 -30.13 -9.84 -8.89
N TYR A 8 -29.86 -9.91 -7.59
CA TYR A 8 -30.27 -8.88 -6.65
C TYR A 8 -29.05 -8.41 -5.86
N ALA A 9 -28.98 -7.11 -5.61
CA ALA A 9 -28.03 -6.50 -4.69
C ALA A 9 -28.81 -5.58 -3.76
N ASN A 10 -28.58 -5.70 -2.45
CA ASN A 10 -29.26 -4.89 -1.45
C ASN A 10 -28.24 -3.94 -0.80
N LEU A 11 -28.50 -2.64 -0.89
CA LEU A 11 -27.69 -1.61 -0.26
C LEU A 11 -28.44 -1.08 0.96
N CYS A 12 -27.89 -1.30 2.15
CA CYS A 12 -28.46 -0.82 3.41
C CYS A 12 -28.44 0.72 3.42
N PRO A 13 -29.59 1.42 3.47
CA PRO A 13 -29.63 2.88 3.37
C PRO A 13 -28.78 3.60 4.42
N ASN A 14 -28.70 3.06 5.63
CA ASN A 14 -27.93 3.64 6.73
C ASN A 14 -26.40 3.49 6.57
N MET A 15 -25.94 2.66 5.63
CA MET A 15 -24.52 2.45 5.33
C MET A 15 -24.10 3.23 4.07
N ILE A 16 -25.02 3.92 3.41
CA ILE A 16 -24.75 4.76 2.25
C ILE A 16 -24.33 6.14 2.76
N SER A 17 -23.04 6.43 2.63
CA SER A 17 -22.50 7.74 2.95
C SER A 17 -22.76 8.74 1.82
N THR A 18 -23.14 9.95 2.21
CA THR A 18 -23.28 11.10 1.29
C THR A 18 -21.98 11.88 1.13
N GLN A 19 -20.92 11.47 1.84
CA GLN A 19 -19.64 12.15 1.79
C GLN A 19 -18.92 11.86 0.45
N PRO A 20 -18.51 12.88 -0.32
CA PRO A 20 -17.85 12.68 -1.62
C PRO A 20 -16.62 11.77 -1.56
N GLN A 21 -15.85 11.83 -0.48
CA GLN A 21 -14.66 11.02 -0.25
C GLN A 21 -14.95 9.52 -0.16
N GLU A 22 -16.16 9.11 0.25
CA GLU A 22 -16.52 7.69 0.40
C GLU A 22 -17.20 7.12 -0.86
N PHE A 23 -17.56 7.99 -1.81
CA PHE A 23 -18.28 7.59 -3.02
C PHE A 23 -17.51 6.56 -3.86
N VAL A 24 -16.20 6.72 -4.01
CA VAL A 24 -15.36 5.81 -4.82
C VAL A 24 -15.34 4.41 -4.19
N GLY A 25 -15.17 4.32 -2.87
CA GLY A 25 -15.22 3.06 -2.13
C GLY A 25 -16.58 2.39 -2.23
N MET A 26 -17.67 3.15 -2.05
CA MET A 26 -19.04 2.65 -2.20
C MET A 26 -19.30 2.11 -3.62
N LEU A 27 -18.92 2.86 -4.66
CA LEU A 27 -19.07 2.44 -6.04
C LEU A 27 -18.31 1.14 -6.33
N SER A 28 -17.10 1.00 -5.77
CA SER A 28 -16.34 -0.25 -5.87
C SER A 28 -17.05 -1.43 -5.20
N THR A 29 -17.70 -1.21 -4.06
CA THR A 29 -18.51 -2.26 -3.39
C THR A 29 -19.72 -2.65 -4.23
N VAL A 30 -20.44 -1.67 -4.81
CA VAL A 30 -21.58 -1.99 -5.69
C VAL A 30 -21.13 -2.82 -6.89
N LYS A 31 -20.00 -2.46 -7.51
CA LYS A 31 -19.43 -3.25 -8.63
C LYS A 31 -19.08 -4.68 -8.21
N HIS A 32 -18.51 -4.86 -7.01
CA HIS A 32 -18.18 -6.17 -6.44
C HIS A 32 -19.43 -7.07 -6.33
N GLU A 33 -20.50 -6.57 -5.71
CA GLU A 33 -21.75 -7.32 -5.58
C GLU A 33 -22.39 -7.65 -6.94
N VAL A 34 -22.30 -6.74 -7.91
CA VAL A 34 -22.77 -6.98 -9.27
C VAL A 34 -21.97 -8.08 -9.95
N ILE A 35 -20.65 -8.17 -9.73
CA ILE A 35 -19.81 -9.21 -10.33
C ILE A 35 -20.16 -10.61 -9.79
N HIS A 36 -20.50 -10.72 -8.49
CA HIS A 36 -21.03 -11.98 -7.95
C HIS A 36 -22.30 -12.41 -8.68
N ALA A 37 -23.27 -11.50 -8.82
CA ALA A 37 -24.53 -11.77 -9.49
C ALA A 37 -24.35 -12.14 -10.98
N LEU A 38 -23.30 -11.60 -11.63
CA LEU A 38 -23.02 -11.86 -13.04
C LEU A 38 -22.24 -13.16 -13.28
N GLY A 39 -21.51 -13.70 -12.30
CA GLY A 39 -20.86 -14.98 -12.52
C GLY A 39 -19.74 -15.39 -11.59
N PHE A 40 -19.14 -14.46 -10.83
CA PHE A 40 -18.11 -14.83 -9.86
C PHE A 40 -18.76 -15.30 -8.56
N SER A 41 -19.30 -16.50 -8.56
CA SER A 41 -19.80 -17.15 -7.36
C SER A 41 -19.65 -18.66 -7.47
N ALA A 42 -19.32 -19.31 -6.35
CA ALA A 42 -19.14 -20.76 -6.30
C ALA A 42 -20.38 -21.52 -6.81
N GLY A 43 -21.58 -20.98 -6.61
CA GLY A 43 -22.83 -21.55 -7.12
C GLY A 43 -22.96 -21.54 -8.64
N LEU A 44 -22.16 -20.72 -9.35
CA LEU A 44 -22.22 -20.54 -10.80
C LEU A 44 -21.07 -21.22 -11.55
N PHE A 45 -19.99 -21.64 -10.87
CA PHE A 45 -18.82 -22.25 -11.51
C PHE A 45 -19.16 -23.50 -12.31
N ALA A 46 -20.10 -24.32 -11.84
CA ALA A 46 -20.54 -25.51 -12.55
C ALA A 46 -21.22 -25.20 -13.90
N PHE A 47 -21.66 -23.96 -14.10
CA PHE A 47 -22.38 -23.53 -15.29
C PHE A 47 -21.50 -22.88 -16.35
N TYR A 48 -20.18 -22.80 -16.14
CA TYR A 48 -19.28 -22.17 -17.10
C TYR A 48 -19.18 -22.96 -18.41
N HIS A 49 -18.91 -22.24 -19.49
CA HIS A 49 -18.74 -22.78 -20.84
C HIS A 49 -17.36 -22.43 -21.40
N ASP A 50 -16.84 -23.28 -22.29
CA ASP A 50 -15.64 -22.95 -23.06
C ASP A 50 -15.94 -21.89 -24.13
N LYS A 51 -14.88 -21.46 -24.83
CA LYS A 51 -14.95 -20.47 -25.92
C LYS A 51 -15.85 -20.90 -27.09
N ASP A 52 -16.09 -22.20 -27.25
CA ASP A 52 -16.90 -22.79 -28.31
C ASP A 52 -18.36 -22.98 -27.85
N GLY A 53 -18.67 -22.59 -26.61
CA GLY A 53 -20.00 -22.68 -26.01
C GLY A 53 -20.34 -24.05 -25.43
N ASN A 54 -19.37 -24.95 -25.26
CA ASN A 54 -19.61 -26.25 -24.63
C ASN A 54 -19.48 -26.15 -23.10
N PRO A 55 -20.34 -26.84 -22.32
CA PRO A 55 -20.21 -26.88 -20.87
C PRO A 55 -18.84 -27.39 -20.41
N LEU A 56 -18.18 -26.68 -19.50
CA LEU A 56 -16.95 -27.14 -18.86
C LEU A 56 -17.21 -28.26 -17.84
N THR A 57 -18.43 -28.34 -17.33
CA THR A 57 -18.90 -29.38 -16.41
C THR A 57 -19.94 -30.27 -17.11
N SER A 58 -19.83 -31.58 -16.90
CA SER A 58 -20.79 -32.56 -17.43
C SER A 58 -22.21 -32.28 -16.96
N ARG A 59 -23.19 -32.52 -17.82
CA ARG A 59 -24.61 -32.26 -17.54
C ARG A 59 -25.41 -33.56 -17.55
N PHE A 60 -26.44 -33.62 -16.72
CA PHE A 60 -27.46 -34.67 -16.82
C PHE A 60 -28.38 -34.42 -18.01
N ALA A 61 -29.32 -35.34 -18.24
CA ALA A 61 -30.29 -35.24 -19.34
C ALA A 61 -31.23 -34.02 -19.21
N ASP A 62 -31.39 -33.47 -18.00
CA ASP A 62 -32.14 -32.24 -17.72
C ASP A 62 -31.34 -30.95 -18.02
N GLY A 63 -30.07 -31.08 -18.42
CA GLY A 63 -29.16 -29.96 -18.70
C GLY A 63 -28.45 -29.38 -17.48
N LEU A 64 -28.75 -29.86 -16.27
CA LEU A 64 -28.15 -29.34 -15.04
C LEU A 64 -26.84 -30.07 -14.69
N PRO A 65 -25.87 -29.39 -14.05
CA PRO A 65 -24.71 -30.04 -13.46
C PRO A 65 -25.12 -30.91 -12.24
N PRO A 66 -24.24 -31.81 -11.79
CA PRO A 66 -24.44 -32.52 -10.53
C PRO A 66 -24.63 -31.55 -9.35
N PHE A 67 -25.64 -31.78 -8.50
CA PHE A 67 -25.89 -30.99 -7.31
C PHE A 67 -25.41 -31.72 -6.05
N ASN A 68 -24.65 -31.04 -5.20
CA ASN A 68 -24.24 -31.57 -3.90
C ASN A 68 -25.14 -31.01 -2.79
N TYR A 69 -26.03 -31.85 -2.28
CA TYR A 69 -27.00 -31.48 -1.24
C TYR A 69 -26.36 -31.11 0.10
N SER A 70 -25.16 -31.62 0.40
CA SER A 70 -24.44 -31.29 1.63
C SER A 70 -23.83 -29.90 1.58
N LEU A 71 -23.34 -29.48 0.41
CA LEU A 71 -22.76 -28.16 0.20
C LEU A 71 -23.79 -27.11 -0.25
N GLY A 72 -24.94 -27.54 -0.77
CA GLY A 72 -25.94 -26.65 -1.35
C GLY A 72 -25.51 -26.02 -2.68
N LEU A 73 -24.56 -26.64 -3.39
CA LEU A 73 -23.94 -26.09 -4.60
C LEU A 73 -23.92 -27.10 -5.74
N TYR A 74 -24.08 -26.60 -6.97
CA TYR A 74 -23.75 -27.36 -8.17
C TYR A 74 -22.25 -27.60 -8.23
N GLN A 75 -21.85 -28.84 -8.50
CA GLN A 75 -20.47 -29.27 -8.49
C GLN A 75 -19.82 -28.98 -9.84
N TRP A 76 -18.81 -28.12 -9.82
CA TRP A 76 -17.97 -27.84 -10.98
C TRP A 76 -17.03 -29.01 -11.27
N SER A 77 -16.50 -29.05 -12.50
CA SER A 77 -15.44 -29.99 -12.87
C SER A 77 -14.04 -29.43 -12.58
N ASP A 78 -13.04 -30.32 -12.65
CA ASP A 78 -11.62 -29.94 -12.61
C ASP A 78 -11.18 -29.05 -13.79
N LYS A 79 -12.04 -28.78 -14.78
CA LYS A 79 -11.77 -27.79 -15.83
C LYS A 79 -12.02 -26.35 -15.36
N VAL A 80 -12.77 -26.16 -14.26
CA VAL A 80 -13.13 -24.84 -13.73
C VAL A 80 -12.33 -24.54 -12.47
N VAL A 81 -12.47 -25.37 -11.43
CA VAL A 81 -11.74 -25.22 -10.17
C VAL A 81 -11.10 -26.54 -9.76
N ARG A 82 -9.85 -26.49 -9.31
CA ARG A 82 -9.09 -27.66 -8.81
C ARG A 82 -8.59 -27.41 -7.39
N LYS A 83 -8.64 -28.45 -6.57
CA LYS A 83 -7.98 -28.46 -5.26
C LYS A 83 -6.50 -28.87 -5.42
N VAL A 84 -5.59 -28.13 -4.81
CA VAL A 84 -4.14 -28.38 -4.88
C VAL A 84 -3.52 -28.23 -3.48
N GLU A 85 -2.50 -29.06 -3.18
CA GLU A 85 -1.68 -28.90 -1.97
C GLU A 85 -0.40 -28.11 -2.30
N ARG A 86 -0.10 -27.10 -1.49
CA ARG A 86 1.15 -26.34 -1.51
C ARG A 86 2.05 -26.80 -0.35
N LEU A 87 3.37 -26.77 -0.59
CA LEU A 87 4.37 -26.93 0.46
C LEU A 87 4.57 -25.57 1.13
N TRP A 88 4.24 -25.48 2.41
CA TRP A 88 4.06 -24.22 3.11
C TRP A 88 5.04 -24.07 4.25
N ASP A 89 5.98 -23.12 4.13
CA ASP A 89 6.99 -22.85 5.13
C ASP A 89 6.38 -22.09 6.32
N VAL A 90 6.60 -22.61 7.53
CA VAL A 90 6.10 -22.06 8.80
C VAL A 90 7.24 -22.00 9.82
N ARG A 91 6.95 -21.42 10.99
CA ARG A 91 7.89 -21.27 12.11
C ARG A 91 8.61 -22.58 12.46
N ASP A 92 9.84 -22.42 12.95
CA ASP A 92 10.81 -23.48 13.26
C ASP A 92 11.31 -24.23 12.02
N ASN A 93 11.37 -23.56 10.85
CA ASN A 93 11.75 -24.15 9.56
C ASN A 93 10.94 -25.42 9.21
N LYS A 94 9.68 -25.48 9.64
CA LYS A 94 8.79 -26.60 9.33
C LYS A 94 8.10 -26.33 8.00
N ILE A 95 7.76 -27.41 7.30
CA ILE A 95 6.96 -27.37 6.08
C ILE A 95 5.69 -28.17 6.34
N VAL A 96 4.54 -27.53 6.17
CA VAL A 96 3.22 -28.16 6.29
C VAL A 96 2.55 -28.24 4.90
N ARG A 97 1.49 -29.05 4.81
CA ARG A 97 0.64 -29.09 3.62
C ARG A 97 -0.46 -28.07 3.77
N HIS A 98 -0.55 -27.13 2.85
CA HIS A 98 -1.59 -26.12 2.81
C HIS A 98 -2.48 -26.37 1.59
N THR A 99 -3.80 -26.44 1.80
CA THR A 99 -4.77 -26.71 0.72
C THR A 99 -5.29 -25.41 0.15
N VAL A 100 -5.25 -25.28 -1.17
CA VAL A 100 -5.82 -24.14 -1.91
C VAL A 100 -6.76 -24.62 -3.01
N TYR A 101 -7.66 -23.74 -3.43
CA TYR A 101 -8.52 -23.95 -4.60
C TYR A 101 -8.07 -23.01 -5.71
N LEU A 102 -7.81 -23.57 -6.89
CA LEU A 102 -7.38 -22.82 -8.06
C LEU A 102 -8.52 -22.72 -9.06
N LEU A 103 -8.81 -21.52 -9.53
CA LEU A 103 -9.61 -21.32 -10.73
C LEU A 103 -8.67 -21.46 -11.94
N VAL A 104 -8.90 -22.49 -12.75
CA VAL A 104 -7.96 -23.02 -13.76
C VAL A 104 -8.42 -22.77 -15.19
N THR A 105 -9.38 -21.87 -15.39
CA THR A 105 -9.90 -21.57 -16.72
C THR A 105 -8.84 -20.84 -17.56
N PRO A 106 -8.86 -20.99 -18.91
CA PRO A 106 -7.72 -20.65 -19.74
C PRO A 106 -7.22 -19.20 -19.66
N ARG A 107 -8.12 -18.20 -19.68
CA ARG A 107 -7.73 -16.79 -19.64
C ARG A 107 -7.33 -16.35 -18.24
N VAL A 108 -7.98 -16.89 -17.20
CA VAL A 108 -7.57 -16.62 -15.81
C VAL A 108 -6.15 -17.11 -15.58
N VAL A 109 -5.83 -18.32 -16.03
CA VAL A 109 -4.46 -18.85 -16.00
C VAL A 109 -3.52 -17.95 -16.78
N GLU A 110 -3.89 -17.53 -17.99
CA GLU A 110 -3.06 -16.67 -18.83
C GLU A 110 -2.75 -15.31 -18.16
N GLU A 111 -3.76 -14.59 -17.69
CA GLU A 111 -3.59 -13.28 -17.08
C GLU A 111 -2.90 -13.38 -15.69
N ALA A 112 -3.16 -14.44 -14.91
CA ALA A 112 -2.43 -14.68 -13.67
C ALA A 112 -0.94 -14.95 -13.92
N ARG A 113 -0.59 -15.78 -14.91
CA ARG A 113 0.81 -16.02 -15.30
C ARG A 113 1.53 -14.74 -15.70
N LYS A 114 0.87 -13.89 -16.51
CA LYS A 114 1.40 -12.59 -16.92
C LYS A 114 1.53 -11.63 -15.74
N HIS A 115 0.55 -11.61 -14.84
CA HIS A 115 0.54 -10.72 -13.68
C HIS A 115 1.71 -11.02 -12.75
N PHE A 116 1.86 -12.28 -12.32
CA PHE A 116 2.91 -12.68 -11.38
C PHE A 116 4.27 -12.92 -12.03
N ASP A 117 4.38 -12.97 -13.35
CA ASP A 117 5.56 -13.47 -14.08
C ASP A 117 5.95 -14.90 -13.66
N CYS A 118 4.96 -15.80 -13.68
CA CYS A 118 5.14 -17.21 -13.36
C CYS A 118 4.56 -18.11 -14.46
N PRO A 119 5.34 -18.47 -15.50
CA PRO A 119 4.85 -19.23 -16.67
C PRO A 119 4.26 -20.61 -16.35
N VAL A 120 4.64 -21.20 -15.21
CA VAL A 120 4.22 -22.55 -14.78
C VAL A 120 3.03 -22.54 -13.82
N LEU A 121 2.44 -21.37 -13.54
CA LEU A 121 1.29 -21.26 -12.62
C LEU A 121 0.08 -22.04 -13.17
N GLU A 122 -0.57 -22.82 -12.32
CA GLU A 122 -1.63 -23.75 -12.74
C GLU A 122 -3.02 -23.10 -12.80
N GLY A 123 -3.22 -21.99 -12.10
CA GLY A 123 -4.48 -21.25 -11.95
C GLY A 123 -4.35 -20.13 -10.94
N MET A 124 -5.41 -19.36 -10.74
CA MET A 124 -5.46 -18.30 -9.73
C MET A 124 -6.12 -18.84 -8.45
N GLU A 125 -5.51 -18.60 -7.28
CA GLU A 125 -6.07 -19.03 -5.99
C GLU A 125 -7.36 -18.26 -5.66
N LEU A 126 -8.36 -19.03 -5.25
CA LEU A 126 -9.59 -18.55 -4.62
C LEU A 126 -9.41 -18.55 -3.11
N GLU A 127 -10.12 -17.63 -2.46
CA GLU A 127 -10.16 -17.49 -1.01
C GLU A 127 -10.55 -18.81 -0.32
N ASN A 128 -9.79 -19.20 0.71
CA ASN A 128 -9.99 -20.43 1.49
C ASN A 128 -10.39 -20.16 2.96
N GLN A 129 -10.53 -18.89 3.37
CA GLN A 129 -10.94 -18.49 4.72
C GLN A 129 -12.22 -17.62 4.70
N GLY A 130 -12.63 -17.10 5.87
CA GLY A 130 -13.78 -16.21 6.01
C GLY A 130 -15.17 -16.87 5.94
N GLY A 131 -15.24 -18.21 5.85
CA GLY A 131 -16.47 -19.00 5.88
C GLY A 131 -17.27 -18.99 4.57
N VAL A 132 -18.47 -19.57 4.59
CA VAL A 132 -19.27 -19.91 3.37
C VAL A 132 -19.55 -18.72 2.45
N GLY A 133 -19.68 -17.51 2.99
CA GLY A 133 -19.92 -16.30 2.20
C GLY A 133 -18.67 -15.71 1.54
N THR A 134 -17.48 -16.15 1.96
CA THR A 134 -16.20 -15.59 1.52
C THR A 134 -15.40 -16.61 0.72
N GLU A 135 -15.25 -17.82 1.27
CA GLU A 135 -14.55 -18.95 0.68
C GLU A 135 -15.09 -19.23 -0.73
N LEU A 136 -14.19 -19.48 -1.69
CA LEU A 136 -14.46 -19.78 -3.10
C LEU A 136 -15.14 -18.68 -3.93
N ASN A 137 -15.73 -17.67 -3.31
CA ASN A 137 -16.45 -16.59 -3.99
C ASN A 137 -15.54 -15.40 -4.32
N HIS A 138 -14.33 -15.38 -3.76
CA HIS A 138 -13.38 -14.29 -3.89
C HIS A 138 -12.02 -14.79 -4.33
N TRP A 139 -11.17 -13.87 -4.79
CA TRP A 139 -9.75 -14.13 -4.95
C TRP A 139 -9.02 -14.16 -3.63
N GLU A 140 -7.97 -14.99 -3.56
CA GLU A 140 -7.06 -15.06 -2.42
C GLU A 140 -6.43 -13.70 -2.10
N LYS A 141 -6.77 -13.12 -0.94
CA LYS A 141 -6.33 -11.76 -0.61
C LYS A 141 -4.83 -11.67 -0.40
N ARG A 142 -4.17 -12.72 0.10
CA ARG A 142 -2.70 -12.75 0.23
C ARG A 142 -2.02 -12.45 -1.10
N LEU A 143 -2.61 -12.89 -2.21
CA LEU A 143 -2.03 -12.80 -3.54
C LEU A 143 -2.48 -11.60 -4.36
N LEU A 144 -3.68 -11.06 -4.11
CA LEU A 144 -4.24 -9.96 -4.92
C LEU A 144 -4.65 -8.72 -4.11
N GLU A 145 -4.55 -8.74 -2.78
CA GLU A 145 -4.76 -7.63 -1.82
C GLU A 145 -5.85 -6.60 -2.18
N ASN A 146 -5.54 -5.57 -2.97
CA ASN A 146 -6.46 -4.51 -3.37
C ASN A 146 -7.24 -4.80 -4.66
N GLU A 147 -7.28 -6.05 -5.12
CA GLU A 147 -8.19 -6.47 -6.18
C GLU A 147 -9.63 -6.41 -5.65
N ALA A 148 -10.52 -5.86 -6.48
CA ALA A 148 -11.88 -5.54 -6.08
C ALA A 148 -12.73 -6.76 -5.68
N MET A 149 -12.37 -7.98 -6.10
CA MET A 149 -13.04 -9.25 -5.79
C MET A 149 -12.32 -10.06 -4.71
N THR A 150 -11.49 -9.44 -3.88
CA THR A 150 -11.03 -10.03 -2.61
C THR A 150 -12.11 -9.93 -1.52
N GLY A 151 -12.10 -10.84 -0.55
CA GLY A 151 -13.19 -11.01 0.44
C GLY A 151 -13.26 -9.98 1.58
N SER A 152 -12.60 -8.82 1.46
CA SER A 152 -12.64 -7.78 2.49
C SER A 152 -12.49 -6.38 1.89
N HIS A 153 -13.02 -5.38 2.60
CA HIS A 153 -12.85 -3.99 2.21
C HIS A 153 -11.40 -3.51 2.31
N THR A 154 -10.90 -2.95 1.21
CA THR A 154 -9.64 -2.19 1.11
C THR A 154 -9.89 -0.85 0.43
N GLN A 155 -9.05 0.17 0.71
CA GLN A 155 -9.11 1.38 -0.10
C GLN A 155 -8.44 1.13 -1.45
N ASN A 156 -8.73 1.98 -2.43
CA ASN A 156 -8.07 1.93 -3.74
C ASN A 156 -8.19 0.55 -4.43
N ARG A 157 -9.37 -0.06 -4.31
CA ARG A 157 -9.71 -1.31 -5.00
C ARG A 157 -9.63 -1.15 -6.51
N VAL A 158 -9.10 -2.17 -7.19
CA VAL A 158 -8.94 -2.19 -8.65
C VAL A 158 -9.65 -3.39 -9.26
N LEU A 159 -10.36 -3.17 -10.36
CA LEU A 159 -10.86 -4.26 -11.21
C LEU A 159 -9.79 -4.65 -12.21
N SER A 160 -9.06 -5.71 -11.87
CA SER A 160 -7.88 -6.13 -12.62
C SER A 160 -8.23 -6.93 -13.88
N ARG A 161 -7.20 -7.17 -14.70
CA ARG A 161 -7.28 -8.10 -15.84
C ARG A 161 -7.68 -9.53 -15.43
N ILE A 162 -7.37 -9.95 -14.20
CA ILE A 162 -7.68 -11.29 -13.69
C ILE A 162 -9.19 -11.45 -13.49
N THR A 163 -9.86 -10.47 -12.88
CA THR A 163 -11.32 -10.49 -12.74
C THR A 163 -12.03 -10.39 -14.09
N LEU A 164 -11.54 -9.54 -15.00
CA LEU A 164 -12.09 -9.50 -16.36
C LEU A 164 -11.92 -10.83 -17.11
N ALA A 165 -10.80 -11.52 -16.92
CA ALA A 165 -10.56 -12.84 -17.48
C ALA A 165 -11.52 -13.88 -16.94
N LEU A 166 -11.83 -13.86 -15.64
CA LEU A 166 -12.85 -14.73 -15.06
C LEU A 166 -14.21 -14.47 -15.71
N MET A 167 -14.60 -13.20 -15.84
CA MET A 167 -15.88 -12.86 -16.45
C MET A 167 -15.98 -13.36 -17.90
N GLU A 168 -14.89 -13.29 -18.68
CA GLU A 168 -14.87 -13.85 -20.03
C GLU A 168 -14.86 -15.38 -20.05
N ASP A 169 -14.16 -16.03 -19.12
CA ASP A 169 -14.08 -17.48 -19.00
C ASP A 169 -15.35 -18.14 -18.44
N THR A 170 -16.32 -17.35 -17.96
CA THR A 170 -17.69 -17.85 -17.75
C THR A 170 -18.33 -18.39 -19.03
N GLY A 171 -17.87 -17.89 -20.20
CA GLY A 171 -18.46 -18.14 -21.51
C GLY A 171 -19.68 -17.25 -21.82
N TRP A 172 -20.05 -16.34 -20.92
CA TRP A 172 -21.25 -15.49 -21.04
C TRP A 172 -20.97 -14.08 -21.54
N TYR A 173 -19.74 -13.61 -21.38
CA TYR A 173 -19.35 -12.23 -21.65
C TYR A 173 -18.08 -12.19 -22.49
N LYS A 174 -17.82 -11.04 -23.09
CA LYS A 174 -16.54 -10.71 -23.73
C LYS A 174 -15.98 -9.50 -23.02
N ALA A 175 -14.80 -9.63 -22.41
CA ALA A 175 -14.22 -8.55 -21.64
C ALA A 175 -13.50 -7.55 -22.55
N ASN A 176 -13.56 -6.27 -22.17
CA ASN A 176 -12.69 -5.26 -22.75
C ASN A 176 -11.51 -4.98 -21.80
N TYR A 177 -10.38 -5.66 -22.02
CA TYR A 177 -9.19 -5.53 -21.19
C TYR A 177 -8.53 -4.14 -21.23
N SER A 178 -8.90 -3.26 -22.16
CA SER A 178 -8.42 -1.86 -22.14
C SER A 178 -9.01 -1.06 -20.97
N MET A 179 -10.10 -1.55 -20.37
CA MET A 179 -10.73 -0.95 -19.19
C MET A 179 -10.21 -1.53 -17.87
N ALA A 180 -9.31 -2.51 -17.92
CA ALA A 180 -8.74 -3.09 -16.72
C ALA A 180 -7.88 -2.07 -15.99
N GLU A 181 -8.04 -2.02 -14.67
CA GLU A 181 -7.20 -1.21 -13.81
C GLU A 181 -5.87 -1.95 -13.53
N LYS A 182 -4.82 -1.19 -13.32
CA LYS A 182 -3.49 -1.73 -13.00
C LYS A 182 -3.48 -2.23 -11.55
N LEU A 183 -3.30 -3.53 -11.36
CA LEU A 183 -2.99 -4.14 -10.08
C LEU A 183 -1.46 -4.22 -9.95
N ASP A 184 -0.90 -3.55 -8.95
CA ASP A 184 0.54 -3.60 -8.67
C ASP A 184 0.89 -4.72 -7.67
N TRP A 185 -0.05 -5.08 -6.79
CA TRP A 185 0.17 -6.13 -5.80
C TRP A 185 0.53 -7.47 -6.43
N GLY A 186 1.65 -8.07 -6.02
CA GLY A 186 2.13 -9.35 -6.55
C GLY A 186 2.72 -9.30 -7.97
N ARG A 187 2.65 -8.17 -8.67
CA ARG A 187 3.03 -8.08 -10.08
C ARG A 187 4.53 -8.36 -10.28
N GLY A 188 4.85 -9.34 -11.12
CA GLY A 188 6.23 -9.72 -11.44
C GLY A 188 7.02 -10.35 -10.28
N MET A 189 6.35 -10.80 -9.21
CA MET A 189 7.03 -11.35 -8.03
C MET A 189 7.43 -12.83 -8.16
N GLY A 190 7.08 -13.47 -9.28
CA GLY A 190 7.50 -14.81 -9.64
C GLY A 190 6.74 -15.92 -8.92
N CYS A 191 7.11 -17.17 -9.25
CA CYS A 191 6.41 -18.35 -8.79
C CYS A 191 6.52 -18.60 -7.28
N ASP A 192 7.62 -18.18 -6.66
CA ASP A 192 7.84 -18.35 -5.22
C ASP A 192 6.81 -17.54 -4.42
N PHE A 193 6.56 -16.29 -4.80
CA PHE A 193 5.54 -15.44 -4.17
C PHE A 193 4.16 -16.09 -4.19
N VAL A 194 3.78 -16.66 -5.35
CA VAL A 194 2.45 -17.20 -5.54
C VAL A 194 2.27 -18.52 -4.79
N ARG A 195 3.25 -19.43 -4.90
CA ARG A 195 3.11 -20.85 -4.52
C ARG A 195 3.63 -21.19 -3.13
N LYS A 196 4.32 -20.25 -2.46
CA LYS A 196 4.92 -20.42 -1.13
C LYS A 196 4.26 -19.49 -0.12
N SER A 197 4.55 -19.73 1.16
CA SER A 197 4.08 -18.87 2.24
C SER A 197 4.78 -17.51 2.21
N CYS A 198 4.15 -16.50 2.83
CA CYS A 198 4.81 -15.21 3.04
C CYS A 198 6.05 -15.32 3.93
N LYS A 199 6.15 -16.33 4.81
CA LYS A 199 7.41 -16.64 5.51
C LYS A 199 8.54 -16.88 4.52
N PHE A 200 8.35 -17.80 3.58
CA PHE A 200 9.37 -18.13 2.57
C PHE A 200 9.82 -16.87 1.83
N TRP A 201 8.86 -16.03 1.42
CA TRP A 201 9.16 -14.75 0.79
C TRP A 201 9.99 -13.84 1.70
N ILE A 202 9.52 -13.56 2.93
CA ILE A 202 10.20 -12.69 3.89
C ILE A 202 11.63 -13.17 4.13
N ASP A 203 11.83 -14.47 4.38
CA ASP A 203 13.15 -15.02 4.64
C ASP A 203 14.07 -14.91 3.42
N GLN A 204 13.55 -15.15 2.21
CA GLN A 204 14.30 -14.97 0.97
C GLN A 204 14.72 -13.50 0.77
N GLN A 205 13.82 -12.55 1.01
CA GLN A 205 14.13 -11.11 0.87
C GLN A 205 15.15 -10.66 1.92
N ARG A 206 15.04 -11.14 3.16
CA ARG A 206 16.04 -10.89 4.22
C ARG A 206 17.43 -11.39 3.81
N GLN A 207 17.53 -12.61 3.29
CA GLN A 207 18.80 -13.17 2.81
C GLN A 207 19.40 -12.33 1.68
N LYS A 208 18.57 -11.82 0.77
CA LYS A 208 18.98 -10.92 -0.32
C LYS A 208 19.27 -9.49 0.13
N ARG A 209 19.00 -9.14 1.40
CA ARG A 209 19.05 -7.77 1.95
C ARG A 209 18.19 -6.79 1.14
N GLN A 210 17.05 -7.27 0.65
CA GLN A 210 16.07 -6.50 -0.10
C GLN A 210 14.92 -6.06 0.81
N MET A 211 14.12 -5.10 0.35
CA MET A 211 12.91 -4.71 1.07
C MET A 211 11.93 -5.88 1.11
N LEU A 212 11.26 -6.08 2.25
CA LEU A 212 10.32 -7.20 2.44
C LEU A 212 8.99 -7.03 1.69
N SER A 213 8.79 -5.85 1.07
CA SER A 213 7.60 -5.47 0.32
C SER A 213 7.13 -6.62 -0.60
N PRO A 214 5.84 -6.95 -0.61
CA PRO A 214 4.76 -6.21 0.03
C PRO A 214 4.51 -6.57 1.50
N TYR A 215 5.10 -7.67 1.95
CA TYR A 215 5.02 -8.12 3.34
C TYR A 215 5.93 -7.28 4.26
N CYS A 216 5.80 -7.49 5.57
CA CYS A 216 6.54 -6.74 6.57
C CYS A 216 6.70 -7.53 7.88
N ASP A 217 7.62 -7.08 8.73
CA ASP A 217 7.95 -7.72 10.01
C ASP A 217 8.04 -6.71 11.17
N THR A 218 7.61 -5.47 10.94
CA THR A 218 7.63 -4.42 11.95
C THR A 218 6.34 -4.44 12.75
N LEU A 219 6.44 -4.40 14.07
CA LEU A 219 5.25 -4.37 14.92
C LEU A 219 4.53 -3.04 14.77
N ARG A 220 3.20 -3.08 14.80
CA ARG A 220 2.40 -1.87 14.96
C ARG A 220 2.56 -1.32 16.38
N SER A 221 3.51 -0.40 16.56
CA SER A 221 3.85 0.24 17.84
C SER A 221 3.40 1.70 17.92
N ASN A 222 3.62 2.32 19.09
CA ASN A 222 3.61 3.77 19.26
C ASN A 222 5.01 4.19 19.75
N PRO A 223 5.79 4.99 18.99
CA PRO A 223 5.42 5.60 17.72
C PRO A 223 5.27 4.61 16.57
N LEU A 224 4.54 5.03 15.53
CA LEU A 224 4.33 4.28 14.30
C LEU A 224 5.58 4.32 13.44
N GLN A 225 6.04 3.15 13.01
CA GLN A 225 7.03 3.06 11.94
C GLN A 225 6.30 3.08 10.59
N LEU A 226 6.39 4.22 9.91
CA LEU A 226 5.71 4.42 8.63
C LEU A 226 6.48 3.76 7.49
N THR A 227 5.74 3.25 6.52
CA THR A 227 6.24 2.66 5.27
C THR A 227 5.33 3.09 4.12
N CYS A 228 5.61 2.67 2.90
CA CYS A 228 4.72 2.89 1.77
C CYS A 228 3.95 1.63 1.41
N ARG A 229 2.72 1.81 0.94
CA ARG A 229 2.01 0.75 0.21
C ARG A 229 2.82 0.37 -1.02
N GLN A 230 2.70 -0.87 -1.49
CA GLN A 230 3.53 -1.39 -2.59
C GLN A 230 3.47 -0.52 -3.86
N ASP A 231 2.32 0.05 -4.18
CA ASP A 231 2.13 0.91 -5.35
C ASP A 231 2.50 2.40 -5.11
N GLN A 232 3.09 2.68 -3.95
CA GLN A 232 3.51 4.00 -3.49
C GLN A 232 2.40 5.06 -3.55
N ARG A 233 1.11 4.68 -3.48
CA ARG A 233 0.01 5.66 -3.47
C ARG A 233 -0.34 6.19 -2.10
N ALA A 234 -0.02 5.43 -1.06
CA ALA A 234 -0.38 5.79 0.30
C ALA A 234 0.77 5.51 1.28
N VAL A 235 0.80 6.32 2.34
CA VAL A 235 1.54 6.00 3.56
C VAL A 235 0.87 4.80 4.23
N ALA A 236 1.66 3.90 4.76
CA ALA A 236 1.21 2.62 5.29
C ALA A 236 1.93 2.30 6.60
N VAL A 237 1.37 1.33 7.31
CA VAL A 237 1.95 0.71 8.50
C VAL A 237 1.88 -0.80 8.34
N CYS A 238 2.84 -1.51 8.91
CA CYS A 238 2.75 -2.96 8.95
C CYS A 238 1.57 -3.37 9.82
N ASN A 239 0.69 -4.22 9.30
CA ASN A 239 -0.50 -4.70 10.03
C ASN A 239 -0.20 -5.89 10.95
N LEU A 240 1.07 -6.11 11.30
CA LEU A 240 1.51 -7.14 12.23
C LEU A 240 1.09 -6.80 13.67
N GLN A 241 0.39 -7.73 14.32
CA GLN A 241 -0.13 -7.55 15.68
C GLN A 241 -0.08 -8.84 16.51
N LYS A 242 -0.26 -8.71 17.83
CA LYS A 242 -0.43 -9.83 18.76
C LYS A 242 -1.90 -10.23 18.86
N PHE A 243 -2.18 -11.52 18.75
CA PHE A 243 -3.49 -12.12 18.95
C PHE A 243 -3.67 -12.61 20.39
N PRO A 244 -4.93 -12.71 20.89
CA PRO A 244 -5.20 -13.21 22.23
C PRO A 244 -4.98 -14.72 22.38
N LYS A 245 -4.96 -15.45 21.26
CA LYS A 245 -4.71 -16.90 21.18
C LYS A 245 -3.59 -17.15 20.18
N PRO A 246 -2.82 -18.24 20.33
CA PRO A 246 -1.82 -18.60 19.34
C PRO A 246 -2.52 -18.87 18.00
N LEU A 247 -1.91 -18.41 16.92
CA LEU A 247 -2.37 -18.67 15.57
C LEU A 247 -2.23 -20.17 15.24
N PRO A 248 -3.06 -20.72 14.34
CA PRO A 248 -2.85 -22.07 13.80
C PRO A 248 -1.42 -22.22 13.24
N GLN A 249 -0.85 -23.42 13.35
CA GLN A 249 0.54 -23.68 12.99
C GLN A 249 0.88 -23.25 11.55
N GLU A 250 -0.06 -23.39 10.61
CA GLU A 250 0.11 -23.01 9.20
C GLU A 250 0.24 -21.49 8.96
N TYR A 251 -0.14 -20.68 9.94
CA TYR A 251 -0.12 -19.21 9.91
C TYR A 251 0.91 -18.60 10.87
N GLN A 252 1.81 -19.41 11.44
CA GLN A 252 2.92 -18.94 12.26
C GLN A 252 4.16 -18.74 11.38
N TYR A 253 4.52 -17.49 11.08
CA TYR A 253 5.53 -17.18 10.07
C TYR A 253 6.91 -16.78 10.58
N PHE A 254 7.02 -16.43 11.86
CA PHE A 254 8.22 -15.77 12.38
C PHE A 254 9.04 -16.70 13.26
N ASP A 255 10.31 -16.88 12.91
CA ASP A 255 11.32 -17.50 13.79
C ASP A 255 11.93 -16.48 14.75
N GLU A 256 11.90 -15.19 14.37
CA GLU A 256 12.33 -14.06 15.17
C GLU A 256 11.53 -12.80 14.83
N LEU A 257 11.27 -11.99 15.84
CA LEU A 257 10.72 -10.64 15.73
C LEU A 257 11.45 -9.74 16.75
N SER A 258 11.82 -8.53 16.32
CA SER A 258 12.58 -7.60 17.16
C SER A 258 11.82 -7.28 18.45
N GLY A 259 12.44 -7.55 19.60
CA GLY A 259 11.88 -7.27 20.93
C GLY A 259 10.82 -8.27 21.41
N ILE A 260 10.58 -9.36 20.69
CA ILE A 260 9.58 -10.38 21.06
C ILE A 260 10.27 -11.69 21.49
N PRO A 261 9.97 -12.23 22.68
CA PRO A 261 10.45 -13.53 23.12
C PRO A 261 9.95 -14.68 22.24
N ALA A 262 10.74 -15.76 22.13
CA ALA A 262 10.44 -16.87 21.24
C ALA A 262 9.12 -17.60 21.58
N GLU A 263 8.75 -17.64 22.86
CA GLU A 263 7.51 -18.20 23.39
C GLU A 263 6.25 -17.43 22.97
N ASP A 264 6.40 -16.15 22.64
CA ASP A 264 5.32 -15.25 22.29
C ASP A 264 5.08 -15.20 20.76
N LEU A 265 6.07 -15.62 19.95
CA LEU A 265 5.99 -15.60 18.47
C LEU A 265 4.75 -16.29 17.88
N PRO A 266 4.24 -17.43 18.41
CA PRO A 266 3.01 -18.06 17.90
C PRO A 266 1.76 -17.17 17.95
N TYR A 267 1.79 -16.07 18.70
CA TYR A 267 0.69 -15.11 18.83
C TYR A 267 0.78 -13.95 17.83
N TYR A 268 1.80 -13.88 16.98
CA TYR A 268 2.01 -12.76 16.06
C TYR A 268 1.75 -13.14 14.61
N GLY A 269 0.97 -12.32 13.93
CA GLY A 269 0.68 -12.42 12.50
C GLY A 269 0.02 -11.14 11.98
N GLY A 270 -0.23 -11.09 10.68
CA GLY A 270 -1.01 -10.02 10.05
C GLY A 270 -2.44 -9.98 10.59
N SER A 271 -3.00 -8.78 10.74
CA SER A 271 -4.33 -8.59 11.33
C SER A 271 -5.49 -9.04 10.44
N VAL A 272 -5.24 -9.33 9.16
CA VAL A 272 -6.26 -9.72 8.18
C VAL A 272 -6.25 -11.24 8.02
N GLU A 273 -7.29 -11.89 8.53
CA GLU A 273 -7.44 -13.35 8.51
C GLU A 273 -7.30 -13.91 7.09
N ILE A 274 -8.12 -13.42 6.16
CA ILE A 274 -8.22 -13.91 4.77
C ILE A 274 -7.00 -13.59 3.90
N ALA A 275 -5.95 -13.00 4.47
CA ALA A 275 -4.65 -12.86 3.82
C ALA A 275 -3.68 -13.91 4.34
N ASP A 276 -4.18 -15.08 4.75
CA ASP A 276 -3.45 -16.13 5.47
C ASP A 276 -2.75 -15.61 6.75
N TYR A 277 -3.24 -14.55 7.40
CA TYR A 277 -2.49 -13.84 8.44
C TYR A 277 -1.07 -13.39 8.03
N CYS A 278 -0.79 -13.27 6.72
CA CYS A 278 0.45 -12.70 6.25
C CYS A 278 0.48 -11.19 6.56
N PRO A 279 1.52 -10.70 7.25
CA PRO A 279 1.61 -9.27 7.56
C PRO A 279 2.12 -8.48 6.37
N PHE A 280 1.46 -7.36 6.08
CA PHE A 280 1.79 -6.48 4.96
C PHE A 280 1.63 -5.00 5.30
N SER A 281 2.24 -4.17 4.44
CA SER A 281 2.16 -2.72 4.54
C SER A 281 0.76 -2.24 4.13
N GLN A 282 -0.06 -1.94 5.13
CA GLN A 282 -1.46 -1.54 4.96
C GLN A 282 -1.63 -0.04 5.17
N GLU A 283 -2.37 0.60 4.28
CA GLU A 283 -2.77 2.01 4.44
C GLU A 283 -3.68 2.19 5.66
N PHE A 284 -3.71 3.39 6.22
CA PHE A 284 -4.51 3.69 7.40
C PHE A 284 -5.13 5.08 7.34
N SER A 285 -5.97 5.41 8.31
CA SER A 285 -6.53 6.75 8.49
C SER A 285 -6.08 7.31 9.84
N TRP A 286 -5.81 8.60 9.89
CA TRP A 286 -5.56 9.28 11.16
C TRP A 286 -6.89 9.60 11.82
N HIS A 287 -6.99 9.27 13.11
CA HIS A 287 -8.12 9.59 13.96
C HIS A 287 -7.64 10.43 15.15
N LEU A 288 -8.39 11.45 15.51
CA LEU A 288 -8.16 12.26 16.72
C LEU A 288 -9.37 12.07 17.63
N SER A 289 -9.14 11.55 18.84
CA SER A 289 -10.21 11.25 19.80
C SER A 289 -11.31 10.33 19.23
N GLY A 290 -10.95 9.43 18.31
CA GLY A 290 -11.86 8.51 17.60
C GLY A 290 -12.47 9.08 16.31
N GLU A 291 -12.42 10.40 16.11
CA GLU A 291 -12.97 11.03 14.91
C GLU A 291 -11.97 10.99 13.75
N TYR A 292 -12.45 10.58 12.58
CA TYR A 292 -11.66 10.58 11.34
C TYR A 292 -11.13 11.98 11.03
N GLN A 293 -9.85 12.08 10.72
CA GLN A 293 -9.21 13.33 10.33
C GLN A 293 -8.88 13.33 8.83
N ARG A 294 -8.11 12.33 8.39
CA ARG A 294 -7.65 12.21 7.00
C ARG A 294 -7.22 10.78 6.69
N SER A 295 -7.21 10.41 5.41
CA SER A 295 -6.64 9.14 4.96
C SER A 295 -5.15 9.29 4.70
N SER A 296 -4.47 8.18 4.43
CA SER A 296 -3.04 8.12 4.09
C SER A 296 -2.73 8.17 2.60
N ASP A 297 -3.75 8.36 1.76
CA ASP A 297 -3.59 8.49 0.32
C ASP A 297 -2.85 9.80 -0.03
N CYS A 298 -1.72 9.68 -0.72
CA CYS A 298 -0.90 10.83 -1.11
C CYS A 298 -1.55 11.70 -2.19
N ARG A 299 -2.56 11.18 -2.90
CA ARG A 299 -3.15 11.85 -4.07
C ARG A 299 -4.31 12.78 -3.74
N ILE A 300 -4.88 12.64 -2.54
CA ILE A 300 -6.01 13.42 -2.07
C ILE A 300 -5.49 14.73 -1.47
N LEU A 301 -5.89 15.87 -2.06
CA LEU A 301 -5.40 17.20 -1.65
C LEU A 301 -5.82 17.55 -0.22
N GLU A 302 -7.00 17.09 0.19
CA GLU A 302 -7.59 17.28 1.52
C GLU A 302 -6.76 16.63 2.63
N ASN A 303 -5.87 15.68 2.29
CA ASN A 303 -4.96 15.05 3.25
C ASN A 303 -3.71 15.90 3.56
N GLN A 304 -3.54 17.08 2.93
CA GLN A 304 -2.38 17.96 3.16
C GLN A 304 -2.22 18.33 4.65
N PRO A 305 -1.07 18.04 5.29
CA PRO A 305 -0.82 18.45 6.66
C PRO A 305 -0.85 19.98 6.84
N GLU A 306 -1.38 20.44 7.98
CA GLU A 306 -1.28 21.83 8.42
C GLU A 306 0.19 22.29 8.46
N ILE A 307 0.43 23.58 8.18
CA ILE A 307 1.77 24.18 8.08
C ILE A 307 2.69 23.81 9.26
N PHE A 308 2.21 23.90 10.49
CA PHE A 308 3.01 23.64 11.70
C PHE A 308 3.14 22.15 12.06
N LYS A 309 2.41 21.28 11.38
CA LYS A 309 2.44 19.81 11.55
C LYS A 309 3.11 19.13 10.35
N ASN A 310 3.54 19.88 9.33
CA ASN A 310 4.18 19.36 8.13
C ASN A 310 5.71 19.18 8.32
N TYR A 311 6.12 18.36 9.29
CA TYR A 311 7.53 18.14 9.62
C TYR A 311 8.33 17.61 8.42
N GLY A 312 7.73 16.69 7.65
CA GLY A 312 8.35 16.06 6.50
C GLY A 312 8.40 16.91 5.22
N ALA A 313 7.93 18.16 5.25
CA ALA A 313 7.72 19.00 4.07
C ALA A 313 6.91 18.29 2.96
N GLU A 314 5.93 17.47 3.37
CA GLU A 314 5.09 16.67 2.52
C GLU A 314 4.17 17.53 1.64
N LYS A 315 3.87 17.02 0.46
CA LYS A 315 2.93 17.60 -0.50
C LYS A 315 1.96 16.52 -0.96
N TYR A 316 0.67 16.75 -0.75
CA TYR A 316 -0.40 15.88 -1.21
C TYR A 316 -1.05 16.45 -2.47
N GLY A 317 -1.51 15.57 -3.36
CA GLY A 317 -2.14 15.94 -4.63
C GLY A 317 -1.93 14.90 -5.72
N PRO A 318 -2.56 15.06 -6.89
CA PRO A 318 -2.68 14.00 -7.90
C PRO A 318 -1.35 13.45 -8.45
N HIS A 319 -0.25 14.21 -8.31
CA HIS A 319 1.10 13.84 -8.73
C HIS A 319 2.02 13.46 -7.56
N SER A 320 1.45 13.26 -6.37
CA SER A 320 2.20 12.87 -5.18
C SER A 320 2.17 11.36 -4.95
N VAL A 321 3.29 10.87 -4.44
CA VAL A 321 3.54 9.46 -4.17
C VAL A 321 4.20 9.32 -2.80
N CYS A 322 4.04 8.16 -2.18
CA CYS A 322 4.70 7.82 -0.93
C CYS A 322 6.16 7.46 -1.20
N LEU A 323 7.09 8.13 -0.52
CA LEU A 323 8.52 7.82 -0.55
C LEU A 323 9.00 7.44 0.85
N ILE A 324 9.95 6.50 0.90
CA ILE A 324 10.60 6.08 2.13
C ILE A 324 11.55 7.18 2.62
N GLN A 325 11.46 7.49 3.91
CA GLN A 325 12.35 8.41 4.62
C GLN A 325 13.43 7.59 5.33
N LYS A 326 14.70 7.78 4.97
CA LYS A 326 15.83 7.04 5.58
C LYS A 326 16.22 7.60 6.96
N SER A 327 15.81 8.83 7.25
CA SER A 327 15.95 9.47 8.56
C SER A 327 14.68 10.24 8.88
N ALA A 328 14.39 10.41 10.18
CA ALA A 328 13.37 11.35 10.61
C ALA A 328 13.67 12.74 10.03
N PHE A 329 12.64 13.39 9.50
CA PHE A 329 12.74 14.79 9.13
C PHE A 329 12.77 15.66 10.38
N VAL A 330 13.66 16.64 10.40
CA VAL A 330 13.82 17.61 11.47
C VAL A 330 13.46 19.00 10.94
N MET A 331 12.60 19.70 11.67
CA MET A 331 12.21 21.08 11.42
C MET A 331 12.93 21.97 12.43
N GLU A 332 13.84 22.83 11.96
CA GLU A 332 14.73 23.64 12.79
C GLU A 332 14.50 25.14 12.59
N LYS A 333 14.51 25.91 13.70
CA LYS A 333 14.49 27.37 13.69
C LYS A 333 15.21 27.92 14.93
N CYS A 334 16.35 28.57 14.71
CA CYS A 334 17.28 28.98 15.77
C CYS A 334 17.59 27.79 16.72
N GLU A 335 17.27 27.90 18.01
CA GLU A 335 17.51 26.85 19.01
C GLU A 335 16.38 25.80 19.10
N ARG A 336 15.28 25.96 18.34
CA ARG A 336 14.17 25.02 18.37
C ARG A 336 14.34 23.97 17.28
N LYS A 337 14.35 22.70 17.69
CA LYS A 337 14.33 21.54 16.79
C LYS A 337 13.10 20.70 17.09
N LEU A 338 12.36 20.36 16.05
CA LEU A 338 11.14 19.56 16.13
C LEU A 338 11.26 18.39 15.17
N SER A 339 10.88 17.19 15.60
CA SER A 339 10.81 16.00 14.75
C SER A 339 9.52 15.26 15.05
N TYR A 340 8.93 14.65 14.02
CA TYR A 340 7.72 13.85 14.20
C TYR A 340 8.12 12.43 14.65
N PRO A 341 7.51 11.89 15.72
CA PRO A 341 7.90 10.57 16.24
C PRO A 341 7.46 9.43 15.30
N ASP A 342 6.33 9.62 14.59
CA ASP A 342 5.82 8.66 13.61
C ASP A 342 6.43 8.96 12.23
N TRP A 343 7.53 8.32 11.87
CA TRP A 343 8.25 8.57 10.61
C TRP A 343 8.66 7.28 9.92
N GLY A 344 9.16 7.41 8.69
CA GLY A 344 9.65 6.29 7.86
C GLY A 344 9.21 6.39 6.41
N SER A 345 8.18 7.19 6.14
CA SER A 345 7.74 7.56 4.80
C SER A 345 6.89 8.83 4.82
N GLY A 346 6.75 9.48 3.67
CA GLY A 346 5.87 10.64 3.49
C GLY A 346 5.47 10.85 2.04
N CYS A 347 4.53 11.76 1.81
CA CYS A 347 4.02 12.05 0.46
C CYS A 347 4.76 13.21 -0.20
N TYR A 348 5.29 12.97 -1.41
CA TYR A 348 6.06 13.94 -2.18
C TYR A 348 5.63 13.96 -3.64
N GLN A 349 5.65 15.15 -4.24
CA GLN A 349 5.32 15.30 -5.66
C GLN A 349 6.46 14.75 -6.51
N VAL A 350 6.11 14.06 -7.61
CA VAL A 350 7.07 13.57 -8.60
C VAL A 350 6.76 14.10 -9.99
N SER A 351 7.79 14.17 -10.84
CA SER A 351 7.64 14.49 -12.25
C SER A 351 8.65 13.74 -13.10
N CYS A 352 8.24 13.30 -14.29
CA CYS A 352 9.12 12.67 -15.26
C CYS A 352 9.79 13.71 -16.17
N SER A 353 11.06 13.50 -16.48
CA SER A 353 11.83 14.33 -17.41
C SER A 353 12.73 13.44 -18.29
N PRO A 354 13.33 13.95 -19.38
CA PRO A 354 14.29 13.18 -20.16
C PRO A 354 15.52 12.70 -19.36
N GLN A 355 15.81 13.35 -18.23
CA GLN A 355 16.87 12.97 -17.29
C GLN A 355 16.44 11.89 -16.29
N GLY A 356 15.18 11.46 -16.32
CA GLY A 356 14.59 10.52 -15.38
C GLY A 356 13.59 11.17 -14.42
N LEU A 357 13.32 10.47 -13.33
CA LEU A 357 12.36 10.86 -12.30
C LEU A 357 12.92 11.97 -11.40
N LYS A 358 12.11 13.00 -11.16
CA LYS A 358 12.40 14.06 -10.19
C LYS A 358 11.44 14.00 -9.03
N VAL A 359 11.98 14.10 -7.82
CA VAL A 359 11.24 14.24 -6.55
C VAL A 359 11.25 15.71 -6.16
N TRP A 360 10.09 16.26 -5.80
CA TRP A 360 9.94 17.64 -5.39
C TRP A 360 9.68 17.74 -3.89
N VAL A 361 10.47 18.59 -3.23
CA VAL A 361 10.22 19.01 -1.85
C VAL A 361 10.06 20.53 -1.87
N GLN A 362 8.81 20.98 -1.73
CA GLN A 362 8.40 22.36 -2.05
C GLN A 362 8.85 22.73 -3.48
N ASP A 363 9.57 23.84 -3.64
CA ASP A 363 10.05 24.33 -4.94
C ASP A 363 11.40 23.74 -5.36
N THR A 364 11.97 22.83 -4.55
CA THR A 364 13.27 22.20 -4.82
C THR A 364 13.09 20.82 -5.45
N SER A 365 13.66 20.62 -6.64
CA SER A 365 13.66 19.32 -7.32
C SER A 365 14.96 18.55 -7.11
N TYR A 366 14.84 17.26 -6.84
CA TYR A 366 15.92 16.31 -6.68
C TYR A 366 15.82 15.24 -7.77
N LEU A 367 16.91 14.99 -8.51
CA LEU A 367 16.93 13.99 -9.57
C LEU A 367 17.27 12.61 -9.01
N CYS A 368 16.46 11.61 -9.36
CA CYS A 368 16.73 10.20 -9.10
C CYS A 368 17.48 9.58 -10.29
N SER A 369 18.77 9.32 -10.11
CA SER A 369 19.64 8.66 -11.09
C SER A 369 19.58 7.14 -11.05
N ARG A 370 19.15 6.56 -9.91
CA ARG A 370 18.95 5.12 -9.72
C ARG A 370 17.98 4.83 -8.56
N ALA A 371 17.34 3.67 -8.61
CA ALA A 371 16.55 3.17 -7.49
C ALA A 371 17.44 3.00 -6.24
N GLY A 372 16.91 3.39 -5.07
CA GLY A 372 17.62 3.31 -3.79
C GLY A 372 18.66 4.41 -3.56
N GLN A 373 18.80 5.39 -4.46
CA GLN A 373 19.60 6.58 -4.20
C GLN A 373 19.06 7.34 -2.99
N VAL A 374 19.94 7.77 -2.09
CA VAL A 374 19.57 8.63 -0.96
C VAL A 374 19.65 10.09 -1.39
N LEU A 375 18.55 10.82 -1.22
CA LEU A 375 18.44 12.25 -1.46
C LEU A 375 18.54 13.01 -0.14
N PRO A 376 19.66 13.69 0.14
CA PRO A 376 19.76 14.59 1.28
C PRO A 376 18.92 15.84 0.99
N VAL A 377 17.87 16.03 1.77
CA VAL A 377 16.95 17.15 1.66
C VAL A 377 17.32 18.18 2.72
N SER A 378 17.50 19.43 2.29
CA SER A 378 17.65 20.60 3.17
C SER A 378 16.98 21.79 2.49
N ILE A 379 15.81 22.19 2.96
CA ILE A 379 15.00 23.25 2.34
C ILE A 379 14.46 24.22 3.39
N GLN A 380 14.14 25.45 2.96
CA GLN A 380 13.46 26.42 3.81
C GLN A 380 11.97 26.48 3.45
N MET A 381 11.10 26.32 4.45
CA MET A 381 9.64 26.38 4.30
C MET A 381 9.03 27.10 5.49
N ASN A 382 8.20 28.12 5.25
CA ASN A 382 7.49 28.86 6.31
C ASN A 382 8.39 29.40 7.43
N GLY A 383 9.64 29.76 7.09
CA GLY A 383 10.64 30.28 8.05
C GLY A 383 11.26 29.21 8.95
N TRP A 384 11.13 27.93 8.60
CA TRP A 384 11.83 26.78 9.21
C TRP A 384 12.74 26.11 8.18
N ILE A 385 13.84 25.52 8.64
CA ILE A 385 14.67 24.61 7.85
C ILE A 385 14.12 23.19 8.05
N HIS A 386 13.92 22.46 6.96
CA HIS A 386 13.57 21.04 7.00
C HIS A 386 14.73 20.22 6.47
N ASP A 387 15.27 19.35 7.33
CA ASP A 387 16.39 18.46 7.00
C ASP A 387 15.94 16.99 7.11
N GLY A 388 16.28 16.19 6.11
CA GLY A 388 15.90 14.78 6.07
C GLY A 388 16.53 14.02 4.91
N ASN A 389 16.22 12.74 4.81
CA ASN A 389 16.72 11.90 3.72
C ASN A 389 15.56 11.12 3.08
N LEU A 390 15.41 11.24 1.77
CA LEU A 390 14.45 10.46 0.99
C LEU A 390 15.16 9.37 0.19
N LEU A 391 14.46 8.26 -0.04
CA LEU A 391 14.91 7.20 -0.93
C LEU A 391 14.26 7.35 -2.30
N CYS A 392 15.06 7.41 -3.36
CA CYS A 392 14.57 7.40 -4.72
C CYS A 392 13.90 6.05 -5.05
N PRO A 393 12.68 6.08 -5.59
CA PRO A 393 12.06 4.87 -6.11
C PRO A 393 12.60 4.57 -7.52
N SER A 394 12.17 3.45 -8.11
CA SER A 394 12.49 3.16 -9.50
C SER A 394 11.79 4.16 -10.43
N CYS A 395 12.52 4.65 -11.44
CA CYS A 395 11.95 5.54 -12.44
C CYS A 395 10.82 4.85 -13.23
N TRP A 396 10.99 3.56 -13.53
CA TRP A 396 10.04 2.77 -14.31
C TRP A 396 8.69 2.54 -13.61
N ASP A 397 8.61 2.80 -12.31
CA ASP A 397 7.34 2.72 -11.56
C ASP A 397 6.40 3.88 -11.94
N PHE A 398 6.96 5.01 -12.40
CA PHE A 398 6.23 6.27 -12.59
C PHE A 398 6.35 6.86 -13.99
N CYS A 399 7.41 6.56 -14.73
CA CYS A 399 7.71 7.17 -16.03
C CYS A 399 7.69 6.12 -17.14
N GLU A 400 7.19 6.52 -18.32
CA GLU A 400 7.18 5.67 -19.52
C GLU A 400 8.57 5.54 -20.15
N LEU A 401 9.41 6.56 -19.97
CA LEU A 401 10.76 6.64 -20.51
C LEU A 401 11.73 7.01 -19.38
N CYS A 402 12.72 6.14 -19.15
CA CYS A 402 13.76 6.34 -18.16
C CYS A 402 15.14 6.16 -18.80
N PRO A 403 16.11 7.05 -18.49
CA PRO A 403 17.48 6.83 -18.90
C PRO A 403 18.08 5.62 -18.14
N PRO A 404 19.20 5.06 -18.63
CA PRO A 404 19.96 4.06 -17.89
C PRO A 404 20.33 4.56 -16.50
N GLU A 405 20.28 3.69 -15.50
CA GLU A 405 20.68 4.05 -14.15
C GLU A 405 22.16 4.43 -14.11
N THR A 406 22.46 5.54 -13.44
CA THR A 406 23.85 5.99 -13.21
C THR A 406 24.10 6.17 -11.72
N ASP A 407 25.35 6.01 -11.32
CA ASP A 407 25.73 6.38 -9.97
C ASP A 407 25.42 7.85 -9.72
N PRO A 408 24.91 8.18 -8.52
CA PRO A 408 24.58 9.55 -8.19
C PRO A 408 25.85 10.40 -8.30
N PRO A 409 25.73 11.66 -8.76
CA PRO A 409 26.87 12.57 -8.79
C PRO A 409 27.49 12.61 -7.39
N ALA A 410 28.83 12.55 -7.33
CA ALA A 410 29.55 12.65 -6.06
C ALA A 410 29.01 13.86 -5.31
N THR A 411 28.46 13.64 -4.11
CA THR A 411 27.95 14.71 -3.26
C THR A 411 29.13 15.63 -3.00
N ASN A 412 29.15 16.78 -3.69
CA ASN A 412 29.98 17.88 -3.27
C ASN A 412 29.51 18.21 -1.85
N LEU A 413 30.26 17.74 -0.86
CA LEU A 413 30.20 18.12 0.54
C LEU A 413 30.58 19.60 0.70
N THR A 414 30.16 20.48 -0.20
CA THR A 414 29.68 21.78 0.26
C THR A 414 28.48 21.45 1.12
N ARG A 415 28.72 21.32 2.44
CA ARG A 415 27.74 21.72 3.46
C ARG A 415 26.93 22.83 2.80
N ALA A 416 25.63 22.60 2.57
CA ALA A 416 24.73 23.72 2.41
C ALA A 416 25.12 24.66 3.55
N LEU A 417 25.67 25.83 3.21
CA LEU A 417 26.05 26.82 4.22
C LEU A 417 24.85 26.89 5.15
N PRO A 418 25.01 26.64 6.47
CA PRO A 418 23.87 26.66 7.37
C PRO A 418 23.15 27.97 7.08
N LEU A 419 21.89 27.86 6.62
CA LEU A 419 21.08 29.01 6.31
C LEU A 419 20.93 29.74 7.64
N ASP A 420 21.75 30.77 7.83
CA ASP A 420 21.83 31.51 9.09
C ASP A 420 20.60 32.39 9.22
N LEU A 421 19.49 31.76 9.61
CA LEU A 421 18.20 32.39 9.86
C LEU A 421 18.25 33.35 11.05
N CYS A 422 19.31 33.27 11.87
CA CYS A 422 19.41 33.96 13.14
C CYS A 422 20.78 34.63 13.28
N SER A 423 21.30 35.23 12.20
CA SER A 423 22.36 36.24 12.32
C SER A 423 21.83 37.35 13.23
N CYS A 424 22.14 37.25 14.52
CA CYS A 424 22.11 38.35 15.45
C CYS A 424 23.03 39.42 14.87
N SER A 425 22.46 40.33 14.09
CA SER A 425 23.15 41.51 13.60
C SER A 425 23.69 42.24 14.83
N SER A 426 24.97 42.06 15.11
CA SER A 426 25.71 42.83 16.11
C SER A 426 25.59 44.33 15.83
N SER A 427 25.36 44.72 14.57
CA SER A 427 25.13 46.10 14.18
C SER A 427 23.83 46.68 14.74
N LEU A 428 22.76 45.89 14.93
CA LEU A 428 21.48 46.38 15.49
C LEU A 428 21.58 46.64 17.00
N VAL A 429 22.33 45.79 17.72
CA VAL A 429 22.61 46.00 19.15
C VAL A 429 23.55 47.19 19.34
N VAL A 430 24.59 47.30 18.50
CA VAL A 430 25.54 48.43 18.55
C VAL A 430 24.86 49.75 18.18
N THR A 431 23.98 49.80 17.17
CA THR A 431 23.23 51.02 16.84
C THR A 431 22.23 51.41 17.92
N LEU A 432 21.56 50.45 18.57
CA LEU A 432 20.66 50.73 19.69
C LEU A 432 21.41 51.26 20.92
N TRP A 433 22.58 50.68 21.24
CA TRP A 433 23.45 51.15 22.31
C TRP A 433 24.07 52.52 22.00
N LEU A 434 24.43 52.80 20.75
CA LEU A 434 24.89 54.13 20.31
C LEU A 434 23.75 55.17 20.35
N LEU A 435 22.52 54.79 20.00
CA LEU A 435 21.34 55.65 20.11
C LEU A 435 21.03 55.96 21.57
N LEU A 436 21.04 54.96 22.47
CA LEU A 436 20.83 55.15 23.91
C LEU A 436 21.97 55.95 24.56
N GLY A 437 23.22 55.71 24.16
CA GLY A 437 24.40 56.45 24.62
C GLY A 437 24.41 57.91 24.17
N ASN A 438 23.81 58.23 23.01
CA ASN A 438 23.65 59.61 22.54
C ASN A 438 22.37 60.28 23.09
N LEU A 439 21.33 59.52 23.47
CA LEU A 439 20.12 60.08 24.06
C LEU A 439 20.31 60.50 25.53
N PHE A 440 21.16 59.78 26.27
CA PHE A 440 21.41 60.03 27.70
C PHE A 440 21.96 61.45 28.00
N PRO A 441 22.97 61.94 27.27
CA PRO A 441 23.47 63.31 27.44
C PRO A 441 22.45 64.39 27.05
N LEU A 442 21.63 64.13 26.03
CA LEU A 442 20.57 65.03 25.57
C LEU A 442 19.43 65.14 26.60
N LEU A 443 19.00 64.02 27.19
CA LEU A 443 18.00 64.01 28.26
C LEU A 443 18.53 64.62 29.56
N ALA A 444 19.81 64.36 29.91
CA ALA A 444 20.45 64.99 31.06
C ALA A 444 20.61 66.51 30.88
N GLY A 445 20.96 66.97 29.68
CA GLY A 445 21.01 68.40 29.34
C GLY A 445 19.64 69.08 29.38
N PHE A 446 18.60 68.40 28.90
CA PHE A 446 17.23 68.92 28.93
C PHE A 446 16.69 69.03 30.37
N LEU A 447 16.98 68.04 31.22
CA LEU A 447 16.59 68.06 32.64
C LEU A 447 17.36 69.13 33.45
N LEU A 448 18.62 69.42 33.10
CA LEU A 448 19.40 70.49 33.72
C LEU A 448 18.96 71.90 33.27
N CYS A 449 18.37 72.04 32.08
CA CYS A 449 17.80 73.31 31.60
C CYS A 449 16.39 73.61 32.13
N ILE A 450 15.63 72.63 32.60
CA ILE A 450 14.28 72.83 33.16
C ILE A 450 14.32 73.31 34.62
N TRP A 451 15.47 73.23 35.28
CA TRP A 451 15.68 73.59 36.69
C TRP A 451 16.48 74.89 36.91
N HIS A 452 16.44 75.81 35.95
CA HIS A 452 16.94 77.18 36.11
C HIS A 452 15.90 78.23 35.77
#